data_AF-A0A150IPP0-F1
#
_entry.id   AF-A0A150IPP0-F1
#
_cell.length_a   1.000
_cell.length_b   1.000
_cell.length_c   1.000
_cell.angle_alpha   90.00
_cell.angle_beta   90.00
_cell.angle_gamma   90.00
#
_symmetry.space_group_name_H-M   'P 1'
#
loop_
_entity.id
_entity.type
_entity.pdbx_description
1 polymer ?
#
loop_
_entity_poly.entity_id
_entity_poly.type
_entity_poly.pdbx_seq_one_letter_code
_entity_poly.pdbx_strand_id
1 'polypeptide(L)'
;MEHIPEVDLAISEIHRVLKKGGRAVITVPNKEKLRTDLCIHCHKVTPRSGHLWRFEKKEFAENLRSEGFKVIKSKEFGCLAHGYDPLAKLESKLPFAIWNIWDIVLCKLVKPVYLMMVVIKE
;
A
#
# COMPACT_ATOMS: atom_id res chain seq x y z
N MET A 1 6.62 2.67 -2.36
CA MET A 1 6.58 2.68 -3.85
C MET A 1 6.04 4.01 -4.36
N GLU A 2 4.92 4.48 -3.80
CA GLU A 2 4.19 5.72 -4.07
C GLU A 2 5.00 7.01 -4.07
N HIS A 3 6.17 7.03 -3.43
CA HIS A 3 7.07 8.18 -3.41
C HIS A 3 8.10 8.20 -4.56
N ILE A 4 8.22 7.11 -5.31
CA ILE A 4 9.23 6.99 -6.38
C ILE A 4 8.64 7.60 -7.65
N PRO A 5 9.27 8.59 -8.31
CA PRO A 5 8.73 9.14 -9.54
C PRO A 5 8.65 8.10 -10.66
N GLU A 6 9.69 7.30 -10.88
CA GLU A 6 9.73 6.25 -11.90
C GLU A 6 9.38 4.87 -11.32
N VAL A 7 8.12 4.65 -10.94
CA VAL A 7 7.65 3.39 -10.32
C VAL A 7 7.94 2.17 -11.18
N ASP A 8 7.73 2.25 -12.50
CA ASP A 8 7.94 1.12 -13.40
C ASP A 8 9.41 0.68 -13.41
N LEU A 9 10.34 1.64 -13.47
CA LEU A 9 11.78 1.35 -13.37
C LEU A 9 12.15 0.73 -12.01
N ALA A 10 11.50 1.16 -10.93
CA ALA A 10 11.71 0.55 -9.62
C ALA A 10 11.21 -0.90 -9.58
N ILE A 11 10.07 -1.21 -10.21
CA ILE A 11 9.57 -2.59 -10.31
C ILE A 11 10.51 -3.44 -11.17
N SER A 12 10.95 -2.94 -12.33
CA SER A 12 11.93 -3.63 -13.19
C SER A 12 13.23 -3.89 -12.45
N GLU A 13 13.70 -2.93 -11.64
CA GLU A 13 14.92 -3.08 -10.87
C GLU A 13 14.78 -4.13 -9.77
N ILE A 14 13.64 -4.16 -9.05
CA ILE A 14 13.32 -5.23 -8.10
C ILE A 14 13.34 -6.59 -8.81
N HIS A 15 12.75 -6.69 -10.01
CA HIS A 15 12.78 -7.92 -10.79
C HIS A 15 14.21 -8.31 -11.18
N ARG A 16 15.03 -7.34 -11.62
CA ARG A 16 16.42 -7.56 -12.02
C ARG A 16 17.26 -8.11 -10.86
N VAL A 17 17.17 -7.51 -9.67
CA VAL A 17 18.01 -7.88 -8.52
C VAL A 17 17.55 -9.15 -7.80
N LEU A 18 16.27 -9.52 -7.91
CA LEU A 18 15.79 -10.76 -7.33
C LEU A 18 16.37 -11.97 -8.05
N LYS A 19 16.76 -12.98 -7.27
CA LYS A 19 17.07 -14.32 -7.80
C LYS A 19 15.78 -15.01 -8.26
N LYS A 20 15.91 -15.99 -9.16
CA LYS A 20 14.81 -16.89 -9.51
C LYS A 20 14.25 -17.55 -8.24
N GLY A 21 12.93 -17.55 -8.08
CA GLY A 21 12.22 -17.97 -6.85
C GLY A 21 12.26 -16.94 -5.70
N GLY A 22 12.97 -15.83 -5.86
CA GLY A 22 13.02 -14.73 -4.90
C GLY A 22 11.69 -13.99 -4.80
N ARG A 23 11.39 -13.48 -3.61
CA ARG A 23 10.11 -12.80 -3.32
C ARG A 23 10.32 -11.34 -2.98
N ALA A 24 9.37 -10.50 -3.41
CA ALA A 24 9.22 -9.14 -2.88
C ALA A 24 7.86 -9.02 -2.16
N VAL A 25 7.87 -8.28 -1.05
CA VAL A 25 6.68 -7.86 -0.33
C VAL A 25 6.57 -6.36 -0.51
N ILE A 26 5.53 -5.91 -1.20
CA ILE A 26 5.34 -4.50 -1.54
C ILE A 26 4.04 -4.03 -0.89
N THR A 27 4.13 -2.97 -0.10
CA THR A 27 3.00 -2.32 0.56
C THR A 27 2.85 -0.90 0.04
N VAL A 28 1.62 -0.51 -0.29
CA VAL A 28 1.26 0.81 -0.80
C VAL A 28 -0.07 1.29 -0.21
N PRO A 29 -0.32 2.61 -0.15
CA PRO A 29 -1.66 3.14 0.11
C PRO A 29 -2.66 2.65 -0.93
N ASN A 30 -3.81 2.15 -0.48
CA ASN A 30 -4.85 1.58 -1.33
C ASN A 30 -5.88 2.63 -1.75
N LYS A 31 -5.96 2.89 -3.06
CA LYS A 31 -6.92 3.83 -3.65
C LYS A 31 -6.90 5.20 -2.96
N GLU A 32 -5.74 5.66 -2.51
CA GLU A 32 -5.61 6.94 -1.83
C GLU A 32 -6.00 8.08 -2.77
N LYS A 33 -6.67 9.11 -2.24
CA LYS A 33 -6.89 10.36 -2.98
C LYS A 33 -5.68 11.25 -2.74
N LEU A 34 -4.83 11.39 -3.75
CA LEU A 34 -3.70 12.31 -3.72
C LEU A 34 -4.20 13.75 -3.55
N ARG A 35 -3.79 14.39 -2.47
CA ARG A 35 -4.10 15.79 -2.17
C ARG A 35 -2.87 16.63 -2.42
N THR A 36 -3.09 17.85 -2.89
CA THR A 36 -2.04 18.84 -3.06
C THR A 36 -2.35 20.08 -2.24
N ASP A 37 -1.29 20.77 -1.82
CA ASP A 37 -1.35 22.06 -1.13
C ASP A 37 -0.43 23.06 -1.85
N LEU A 38 -0.70 24.35 -1.65
CA LEU A 38 0.21 25.39 -2.08
C LEU A 38 1.35 25.52 -1.06
N CYS A 39 2.59 25.30 -1.49
CA CYS A 39 3.74 25.44 -0.61
C CYS A 39 3.97 26.91 -0.22
N ILE A 40 4.07 27.20 1.08
CA ILE A 40 4.30 28.55 1.61
C ILE A 40 5.68 29.14 1.23
N HIS A 41 6.66 28.30 0.88
CA HIS A 41 8.02 28.74 0.57
C HIS A 41 8.19 29.14 -0.89
N CYS A 42 7.56 28.39 -1.80
CA CYS A 42 7.80 28.55 -3.24
C CYS A 42 6.53 28.82 -4.05
N HIS A 43 5.35 28.83 -3.42
CA HIS A 43 4.04 29.00 -4.05
C HIS A 43 3.78 28.03 -5.20
N LYS A 44 4.33 26.81 -5.11
CA LYS A 44 4.07 25.72 -6.07
C LYS A 44 3.13 24.68 -5.46
N VAL A 45 2.30 24.08 -6.32
CA VAL A 45 1.44 22.95 -5.95
C VAL A 45 2.33 21.76 -5.57
N THR A 46 2.16 21.25 -4.35
CA THR A 46 2.99 20.19 -3.78
C THR A 46 2.10 19.08 -3.21
N PRO A 47 2.41 17.79 -3.41
CA PRO A 47 1.67 16.70 -2.79
C PRO A 47 1.71 16.78 -1.27
N ARG A 48 0.56 16.71 -0.60
CA ARG A 48 0.42 16.83 0.86
C ARG A 48 1.20 15.76 1.61
N SER A 49 1.13 14.51 1.13
CA SER A 49 1.80 13.34 1.73
C SER A 49 3.12 12.99 1.05
N GLY A 50 3.52 13.71 0.01
CA GLY A 50 4.65 13.30 -0.84
C GLY A 50 4.39 12.06 -1.69
N HIS A 51 3.15 11.52 -1.70
CA HIS A 51 2.76 10.41 -2.58
C HIS A 51 2.50 10.94 -3.99
N LEU A 52 3.17 10.33 -4.97
CA LEU A 52 3.09 10.67 -6.39
C LEU A 52 2.13 9.75 -7.14
N TRP A 53 1.99 8.51 -6.67
CA TRP A 53 1.23 7.47 -7.36
C TRP A 53 0.10 6.92 -6.49
N ARG A 54 -1.07 6.78 -7.11
CA ARG A 54 -2.23 6.10 -6.53
C ARG A 54 -2.25 4.67 -7.02
N PHE A 55 -2.25 3.70 -6.11
CA PHE A 55 -2.34 2.29 -6.47
C PHE A 55 -3.75 1.75 -6.30
N GLU A 56 -4.18 0.96 -7.28
CA GLU A 56 -5.37 0.12 -7.20
C GLU A 56 -4.97 -1.35 -7.37
N LYS A 57 -5.59 -2.23 -6.60
CA LYS A 57 -5.25 -3.67 -6.54
C LYS A 57 -5.17 -4.38 -7.89
N LYS A 58 -6.07 -4.07 -8.84
CA LYS A 58 -6.07 -4.73 -10.15
C LYS A 58 -4.92 -4.24 -11.02
N GLU A 59 -4.86 -2.93 -11.23
CA GLU A 59 -3.82 -2.24 -12.02
C GLU A 59 -2.43 -2.53 -11.47
N PHE A 60 -2.23 -2.46 -10.15
CA PHE A 60 -0.93 -2.73 -9.54
C PHE A 60 -0.50 -4.19 -9.74
N ALA A 61 -1.45 -5.15 -9.66
CA ALA A 61 -1.15 -6.54 -9.94
C ALA A 61 -0.83 -6.78 -11.42
N GLU A 62 -1.43 -6.03 -12.34
CA GLU A 62 -1.16 -6.08 -13.77
C GLU A 62 0.24 -5.53 -14.08
N ASN A 63 0.61 -4.37 -13.52
CA ASN A 63 1.94 -3.78 -13.68
C ASN A 63 3.05 -4.71 -13.15
N LEU A 64 2.81 -5.40 -12.02
CA LEU A 64 3.76 -6.39 -11.52
C LEU A 64 3.90 -7.58 -12.47
N ARG A 65 2.79 -8.04 -13.06
CA ARG A 65 2.80 -9.17 -14.01
C ARG A 65 3.47 -8.82 -15.32
N SER A 66 3.30 -7.60 -15.84
CA SER A 66 3.98 -7.17 -17.07
C SER A 66 5.50 -7.15 -16.91
N GLU A 67 6.00 -6.94 -15.70
CA GLU A 67 7.43 -6.98 -15.35
C GLU A 67 7.97 -8.40 -15.06
N GLY A 68 7.16 -9.44 -15.31
CA GLY A 68 7.59 -10.84 -15.16
C GLY A 68 7.40 -11.43 -13.76
N PHE A 69 6.73 -10.72 -12.85
CA PHE A 69 6.37 -11.29 -11.56
C PHE A 69 5.09 -12.13 -11.60
N LYS A 70 5.04 -13.12 -10.72
CA LYS A 70 3.79 -13.76 -10.33
C LYS A 70 3.32 -13.24 -8.97
N VAL A 71 2.10 -12.72 -8.93
CA VAL A 71 1.43 -12.31 -7.69
C VAL A 71 0.90 -13.54 -6.96
N ILE A 72 1.50 -13.89 -5.83
CA ILE A 72 1.14 -15.09 -5.05
C ILE A 72 0.20 -14.79 -3.87
N LYS A 73 0.19 -13.54 -3.39
CA LYS A 73 -0.71 -13.11 -2.31
C LYS A 73 -1.04 -11.63 -2.44
N SER A 74 -2.27 -11.26 -2.12
CA SER A 74 -2.65 -9.87 -1.88
C SER A 74 -3.44 -9.78 -0.57
N LYS A 75 -3.23 -8.71 0.20
CA LYS A 75 -3.97 -8.43 1.43
C LYS A 75 -4.22 -6.93 1.52
N GLU A 76 -5.47 -6.57 1.78
CA GLU A 76 -5.85 -5.21 2.17
C GLU A 76 -6.01 -5.19 3.68
N PHE A 77 -5.53 -4.13 4.33
CA PHE A 77 -5.48 -4.03 5.80
C PHE A 77 -5.41 -2.57 6.26
N GLY A 78 -5.59 -2.35 7.57
CA GLY A 78 -5.53 -1.03 8.19
C GLY A 78 -6.80 -0.26 7.86
N CYS A 79 -7.90 -0.63 8.50
CA CYS A 79 -9.16 0.07 8.36
C CYS A 79 -9.05 1.54 8.83
N LEU A 80 -9.69 2.47 8.12
CA LEU A 80 -9.78 3.89 8.53
C LEU A 80 -10.42 4.07 9.92
N ALA A 81 -11.30 3.14 10.33
CA ALA A 81 -11.97 3.19 11.62
C ALA A 81 -11.00 3.14 12.82
N HIS A 82 -9.82 2.52 12.66
CA HIS A 82 -8.80 2.44 13.71
C HIS A 82 -8.30 3.82 14.18
N GLY A 83 -8.48 4.88 13.37
CA GLY A 83 -8.13 6.24 13.74
C GLY A 83 -9.14 6.94 14.67
N TYR A 84 -10.28 6.30 14.99
CA TYR A 84 -11.28 6.86 15.89
C TYR A 84 -10.86 6.68 17.35
N ASP A 85 -10.66 7.78 18.09
CA ASP A 85 -9.97 7.80 19.40
C ASP A 85 -10.50 6.80 20.44
N PRO A 86 -11.83 6.64 20.66
CA PRO A 86 -12.35 5.60 21.56
C PRO A 86 -11.99 4.17 21.14
N LEU A 87 -11.99 3.91 19.82
CA LEU A 87 -11.68 2.60 19.27
C LEU A 87 -10.18 2.32 19.35
N ALA A 88 -9.34 3.31 19.02
CA ALA A 88 -7.88 3.21 19.12
C ALA A 88 -7.42 2.86 20.54
N LYS A 89 -8.04 3.46 21.57
CA LYS A 89 -7.75 3.16 22.98
C LYS A 89 -8.10 1.72 23.36
N LEU A 90 -9.23 1.20 22.88
CA LEU A 90 -9.64 -0.19 23.10
C LEU A 90 -8.68 -1.15 22.39
N GLU A 91 -8.38 -0.87 21.12
CA GLU A 91 -7.55 -1.70 20.25
C GLU A 91 -6.10 -1.80 20.72
N SER A 92 -5.56 -0.75 21.34
CA SER A 92 -4.20 -0.73 21.88
C SER A 92 -3.92 -1.83 22.91
N LYS A 93 -4.97 -2.41 23.51
CA LYS A 93 -4.88 -3.47 24.52
C LYS A 93 -5.14 -4.86 23.95
N LEU A 94 -5.54 -4.98 22.69
CA LEU A 94 -5.89 -6.27 22.10
C LEU A 94 -4.62 -7.05 21.70
N PRO A 95 -4.53 -8.35 22.01
CA PRO A 95 -3.53 -9.22 21.42
C PRO A 95 -3.62 -9.19 19.90
N PHE A 96 -2.46 -9.23 19.22
CA PHE A 96 -2.37 -9.08 17.77
C PHE A 96 -3.31 -10.01 16.99
N ALA A 97 -3.48 -11.26 17.42
CA ALA A 97 -4.37 -12.20 16.75
C ALA A 97 -5.83 -11.71 16.73
N ILE A 98 -6.32 -11.20 17.87
CA ILE A 98 -7.66 -10.66 18.01
C ILE A 98 -7.79 -9.36 17.21
N TRP A 99 -6.80 -8.47 17.33
CA TRP A 99 -6.76 -7.23 16.57
C TRP A 99 -6.76 -7.47 15.05
N ASN A 100 -6.01 -8.45 14.55
CA ASN A 100 -5.97 -8.76 13.12
C ASN A 100 -7.28 -9.39 12.62
N ILE A 101 -7.98 -10.19 13.42
CA ILE A 101 -9.35 -10.64 13.08
C ILE A 101 -10.28 -9.44 13.00
N TRP A 102 -10.19 -8.54 13.98
CA TRP A 102 -10.99 -7.32 14.04
C TRP A 102 -10.73 -6.39 12.84
N ASP A 103 -9.47 -6.17 12.44
CA ASP A 103 -9.10 -5.42 11.22
C ASP A 103 -9.70 -6.05 9.96
N ILE A 104 -9.66 -7.39 9.83
CA ILE A 104 -10.28 -8.08 8.68
C ILE A 104 -11.79 -7.81 8.62
N VAL A 105 -12.48 -7.83 9.76
CA VAL A 105 -13.91 -7.54 9.84
C VAL A 105 -14.17 -6.08 9.48
N LEU A 106 -13.43 -5.15 10.08
CA LEU A 106 -13.58 -3.71 9.84
C LEU A 106 -13.27 -3.31 8.40
N CYS A 107 -12.20 -3.85 7.79
CA CYS A 107 -11.83 -3.59 6.41
C CYS A 107 -12.86 -4.09 5.37
N LYS A 108 -13.81 -4.96 5.76
CA LYS A 108 -14.96 -5.33 4.91
C LYS A 108 -16.07 -4.29 4.95
N LEU A 109 -16.20 -3.57 6.06
CA LEU A 109 -17.26 -2.59 6.30
C LEU A 109 -16.82 -1.18 5.89
N VAL A 110 -15.55 -0.88 6.08
CA VAL A 110 -14.94 0.43 5.85
C VAL A 110 -13.73 0.24 4.95
N LYS A 111 -13.46 1.25 4.11
CA LYS A 111 -12.38 1.21 3.13
C LYS A 111 -11.02 0.88 3.80
N PRO A 112 -10.31 -0.17 3.34
CA PRO A 112 -8.95 -0.46 3.80
C PRO A 112 -7.97 0.59 3.29
N VAL A 113 -7.03 1.01 4.14
CA VAL A 113 -6.07 2.08 3.82
C VAL A 113 -4.84 1.54 3.09
N TYR A 114 -4.43 0.30 3.36
CA TYR A 114 -3.21 -0.28 2.80
C TYR A 114 -3.49 -1.51 1.94
N LEU A 115 -2.63 -1.70 0.95
CA LEU A 115 -2.57 -2.86 0.07
C LEU A 115 -1.17 -3.45 0.12
N MET A 116 -1.06 -4.71 0.50
CA MET A 116 0.17 -5.50 0.42
C MET A 116 0.03 -6.54 -0.68
N MET A 117 1.07 -6.67 -1.50
CA MET A 117 1.23 -7.77 -2.45
C MET A 117 2.53 -8.52 -2.19
N VAL A 118 2.46 -9.84 -2.28
CA VAL A 118 3.64 -10.71 -2.30
C VAL A 118 3.78 -11.23 -3.73
N VAL A 119 4.94 -10.96 -4.32
CA VAL A 119 5.30 -11.40 -5.66
C VAL A 119 6.50 -12.32 -5.63
N ILE A 120 6.60 -13.19 -6.62
CA ILE A 120 7.75 -14.08 -6.83
C ILE A 120 8.28 -13.92 -8.26
N LYS A 121 9.60 -13.89 -8.41
CA LYS A 121 10.27 -13.98 -9.71
C LYS A 121 10.33 -15.45 -10.11
N GLU A 122 9.67 -15.80 -11.22
CA GLU A 122 9.69 -17.18 -11.73
C GLU A 122 10.96 -17.54 -12.48
#